data_AF-A0AAW2H801-F1
#
_entry.id   AF-A0AAW2H801-F1
#
_cell.length_a   1.000
_cell.length_b   1.000
_cell.length_c   1.000
_cell.angle_alpha   90.00
_cell.angle_beta   90.00
_cell.angle_gamma   90.00
#
_symmetry.space_group_name_H-M   'P 1'
#
loop_
_entity.id
_entity.type
_entity.pdbx_description
1 polymer ?
#
loop_
_entity_poly.entity_id
_entity_poly.type
_entity_poly.pdbx_seq_one_letter_code
_entity_poly.pdbx_strand_id
1 'polypeptide(L)'
;MIVTSSIRLLGLGVCVYGLSSRKLPQNIASERYSFPHSMVYITNIGLVVTFASLFMGLLTTICGTTDTKKRRGWASRMHNILAVNSVGLETIVTLGFWTLYAIDPKNVTSMKIKKAGYSDPMAKQLAMHVFPFFFALHEGWMARPQRSLVHHAVLFVVTLLYYVISRKVATARGKWQYSFLDRMSERIRITVIMCFMALGQASIETFIFVRRRAERAWGRVEDRIKLVPMIKLSTKILFLAFCLYGYSDYGTPQEIVTYTSNLVAGKYLYLTTQGLLLTIATLMLGLFQHSNDTRPTNGVRKWIRSTYLSLLLVTLPLEIIIFLVYWPLHIMCPEKLRPVEFVKNKIAVSLFSDFCLHLFPLTALLLEIYERNIEKSKLHLFVFVLFALFYYGLCREIAKVNNTWPYPFLNGMTEWQRLLFYAGITLAAVLFYEVIAWLKGRHVPVHGAHKDK
;
A
#
# COMPACT_ATOMS: atom_id res chain seq x y z
N MET A 1 -18.35 5.31 -3.09
CA MET A 1 -17.78 5.66 -4.41
C MET A 1 -16.33 6.11 -4.28
N ILE A 2 -16.03 7.14 -3.47
CA ILE A 2 -14.66 7.66 -3.27
C ILE A 2 -13.71 6.54 -2.82
N VAL A 3 -14.02 5.85 -1.71
CA VAL A 3 -13.19 4.76 -1.17
C VAL A 3 -12.87 3.68 -2.22
N THR A 4 -13.88 3.19 -2.95
CA THR A 4 -13.71 2.19 -4.01
C THR A 4 -12.81 2.69 -5.13
N SER A 5 -12.95 3.96 -5.53
CA SER A 5 -12.13 4.55 -6.58
C SER A 5 -10.68 4.72 -6.11
N SER A 6 -10.47 5.11 -4.85
CA SER A 6 -9.14 5.18 -4.24
C SER A 6 -8.46 3.81 -4.19
N ILE A 7 -9.18 2.75 -3.79
CA ILE A 7 -8.66 1.37 -3.79
C ILE A 7 -8.25 0.95 -5.21
N ARG A 8 -9.05 1.30 -6.22
CA ARG A 8 -8.72 1.03 -7.63
C ARG A 8 -7.47 1.74 -8.10
N LEU A 9 -7.36 3.04 -7.82
CA LEU A 9 -6.18 3.83 -8.20
C LEU A 9 -4.91 3.29 -7.52
N LEU A 10 -4.99 2.96 -6.23
CA LEU A 10 -3.91 2.29 -5.52
C LEU A 10 -3.55 0.95 -6.17
N GLY A 11 -4.55 0.12 -6.48
CA GLY A 11 -4.36 -1.17 -7.14
C GLY A 11 -3.72 -1.06 -8.51
N LEU A 12 -4.10 -0.06 -9.31
CA LEU A 12 -3.47 0.23 -10.61
C LEU A 12 -1.99 0.58 -10.42
N GLY A 13 -1.68 1.45 -9.46
CA GLY A 13 -0.30 1.81 -9.11
C GLY A 13 0.53 0.59 -8.68
N VAL A 14 -0.05 -0.30 -7.85
CA VAL A 14 0.59 -1.54 -7.43
C VAL A 14 0.82 -2.49 -8.60
N CYS A 15 -0.15 -2.63 -9.52
CA CYS A 15 0.01 -3.48 -10.70
C CYS A 15 1.12 -2.96 -11.63
N VAL A 16 1.17 -1.64 -11.86
CA VAL A 16 2.25 -0.99 -12.63
C VAL A 16 3.60 -1.20 -11.94
N TYR A 17 3.66 -0.99 -10.63
CA TYR A 17 4.86 -1.25 -9.86
C TYR A 17 5.25 -2.72 -9.93
N GLY A 18 4.32 -3.68 -9.87
CA GLY A 18 4.56 -5.12 -10.02
C GLY A 18 5.06 -5.51 -11.41
N LEU A 19 4.54 -4.89 -12.48
CA LEU A 19 4.95 -5.14 -13.87
C LEU A 19 6.28 -4.49 -14.25
N SER A 20 6.72 -3.45 -13.53
CA SER A 20 7.96 -2.73 -13.87
C SER A 20 9.19 -3.64 -13.86
N SER A 21 9.96 -3.71 -14.96
CA SER A 21 11.19 -4.49 -14.96
C SER A 21 12.29 -3.75 -14.22
N ARG A 22 12.95 -4.39 -13.24
CA ARG A 22 14.21 -3.86 -12.70
C ARG A 22 15.30 -4.02 -13.76
N LYS A 23 16.10 -2.97 -13.97
CA LYS A 23 17.32 -3.07 -14.81
C LYS A 23 18.26 -4.07 -14.15
N LEU A 24 18.42 -5.24 -14.75
CA LEU A 24 19.47 -6.20 -14.40
C LEU A 24 20.75 -5.83 -15.14
N PRO A 25 21.94 -6.11 -14.59
CA PRO A 25 23.17 -5.94 -15.33
C PRO A 25 23.19 -6.86 -16.56
N GLN A 26 23.88 -6.44 -17.62
CA GLN A 26 23.85 -7.10 -18.92
C GLN A 26 24.24 -8.60 -18.85
N ASN A 27 25.17 -8.96 -17.96
CA ASN A 27 25.63 -10.34 -17.79
C ASN A 27 24.55 -11.30 -17.24
N ILE A 28 23.48 -10.78 -16.63
CA ILE A 28 22.37 -11.56 -16.06
C ILE A 28 21.04 -11.20 -16.73
N ALA A 29 21.00 -10.11 -17.51
CA ALA A 29 19.81 -9.68 -18.22
C ALA A 29 19.26 -10.76 -19.17
N SER A 30 20.14 -11.57 -19.76
CA SER A 30 19.76 -12.73 -20.61
C SER A 30 19.04 -13.84 -19.84
N GLU A 31 19.22 -13.91 -18.51
CA GLU A 31 18.54 -14.89 -17.68
C GLU A 31 17.08 -14.53 -17.41
N ARG A 32 16.72 -13.26 -17.47
CA ARG A 32 15.34 -12.80 -17.35
C ARG A 32 14.71 -12.69 -18.74
N TYR A 33 13.43 -13.02 -18.83
CA TYR A 33 12.68 -12.75 -20.05
C TYR A 33 12.54 -11.24 -20.21
N SER A 34 13.10 -10.67 -21.28
CA SER A 34 12.81 -9.31 -21.70
C SER A 34 11.36 -9.22 -22.17
N PHE A 35 10.75 -8.04 -22.10
CA PHE A 35 9.48 -7.80 -22.77
C PHE A 35 9.66 -8.06 -24.29
N PRO A 36 8.72 -8.73 -24.97
CA PRO A 36 7.41 -9.19 -24.50
C PRO A 36 7.40 -10.54 -23.78
N HIS A 37 8.51 -11.29 -23.76
CA HIS A 37 8.52 -12.65 -23.21
C HIS A 37 8.36 -12.71 -21.69
N SER A 38 8.56 -11.61 -20.95
CA SER A 38 8.19 -11.55 -19.54
C SER A 38 6.70 -11.81 -19.31
N MET A 39 5.85 -11.58 -20.30
CA MET A 39 4.41 -11.87 -20.19
C MET A 39 4.09 -13.37 -20.12
N VAL A 40 5.08 -14.25 -20.32
CA VAL A 40 4.94 -15.70 -20.18
C VAL A 40 4.86 -16.11 -18.70
N TYR A 41 5.27 -15.26 -17.75
CA TYR A 41 5.09 -15.55 -16.33
C TYR A 41 3.61 -15.43 -15.95
N ILE A 42 3.04 -16.47 -15.31
CA ILE A 42 1.63 -16.47 -14.89
C ILE A 42 1.33 -15.31 -13.93
N THR A 43 2.33 -14.90 -13.14
CA THR A 43 2.30 -13.69 -12.31
C THR A 43 2.00 -12.43 -13.11
N ASN A 44 2.67 -12.24 -14.25
CA ASN A 44 2.46 -11.05 -15.08
C ASN A 44 1.11 -11.10 -15.80
N ILE A 45 0.65 -12.29 -16.18
CA ILE A 45 -0.70 -12.48 -16.72
C ILE A 45 -1.75 -12.11 -15.66
N GLY A 46 -1.60 -12.60 -14.42
CA GLY A 46 -2.44 -12.22 -13.28
C GLY A 46 -2.51 -10.70 -13.10
N LEU A 47 -1.34 -10.06 -12.99
CA LEU A 47 -1.22 -8.60 -12.85
C LEU A 47 -1.93 -7.82 -13.98
N VAL A 48 -1.80 -8.26 -15.24
CA VAL A 48 -2.46 -7.60 -16.38
C VAL A 48 -3.99 -7.77 -16.31
N VAL A 49 -4.48 -8.95 -15.96
CA VAL A 49 -5.92 -9.20 -15.81
C VAL A 49 -6.50 -8.41 -14.62
N THR A 50 -5.76 -8.34 -13.52
CA THR A 50 -6.12 -7.54 -12.34
C THR A 50 -6.11 -6.04 -12.66
N PHE A 51 -5.09 -5.53 -13.35
CA PHE A 51 -5.05 -4.16 -13.85
C PHE A 51 -6.27 -3.85 -14.74
N ALA A 52 -6.57 -4.72 -15.71
CA ALA A 52 -7.71 -4.55 -16.59
C ALA A 52 -9.04 -4.56 -15.83
N SER A 53 -9.18 -5.43 -14.83
CA SER A 53 -10.35 -5.47 -13.93
C SER A 53 -10.54 -4.15 -13.18
N LEU A 54 -9.47 -3.63 -12.55
CA LEU A 54 -9.50 -2.36 -11.80
C LEU A 54 -9.84 -1.17 -12.71
N PHE A 55 -9.23 -1.12 -13.90
CA PHE A 55 -9.48 -0.09 -14.89
C PHE A 55 -10.94 -0.13 -15.36
N MET A 56 -11.47 -1.31 -15.69
CA MET A 56 -12.88 -1.46 -16.06
C MET A 56 -13.84 -1.14 -14.91
N GLY A 57 -13.45 -1.41 -13.66
CA GLY A 57 -14.18 -0.98 -12.46
C GLY A 57 -14.24 0.54 -12.32
N LEU A 58 -13.14 1.24 -12.64
CA LEU A 58 -13.13 2.70 -12.67
C LEU A 58 -13.99 3.25 -13.81
N LEU A 59 -13.85 2.69 -15.02
CA LEU A 59 -14.63 3.08 -16.19
C LEU A 59 -16.14 2.88 -15.97
N THR A 60 -16.56 1.76 -15.37
CA THR A 60 -17.97 1.53 -15.03
C THR A 60 -18.51 2.54 -14.01
N THR A 61 -17.66 3.02 -13.10
CA THR A 61 -18.03 4.06 -12.13
C THR A 61 -18.19 5.41 -12.81
N ILE A 62 -17.28 5.77 -13.72
CA ILE A 62 -17.34 7.00 -14.51
C ILE A 62 -18.53 6.96 -15.48
N CYS A 63 -18.68 5.90 -16.27
CA CYS A 63 -19.80 5.78 -17.21
C CYS A 63 -21.16 5.69 -16.51
N GLY A 64 -21.20 5.25 -15.26
CA GLY A 64 -22.42 5.20 -14.44
C GLY A 64 -23.03 6.58 -14.18
N THR A 65 -22.29 7.67 -14.35
CA THR A 65 -22.80 9.04 -14.25
C THR A 65 -23.36 9.58 -15.57
N THR A 66 -23.14 8.88 -16.69
CA THR A 66 -23.61 9.29 -18.03
C THR A 66 -24.78 8.42 -18.48
N ASP A 67 -25.83 9.02 -19.05
CA ASP A 67 -27.15 8.38 -19.28
C ASP A 67 -27.21 7.35 -20.43
N THR A 68 -26.07 6.86 -20.92
CA THR A 68 -26.04 5.93 -22.07
C THR A 68 -26.19 4.47 -21.62
N LYS A 69 -27.45 4.00 -21.49
CA LYS A 69 -27.81 2.63 -21.08
C LYS A 69 -27.02 1.51 -21.81
N LYS A 70 -26.75 1.66 -23.12
CA LYS A 70 -26.05 0.65 -23.93
C LYS A 70 -24.56 0.49 -23.57
N ARG A 71 -23.82 1.59 -23.36
CA ARG A 71 -22.38 1.55 -23.00
C ARG A 71 -22.18 0.98 -21.59
N ARG A 72 -23.10 1.30 -20.67
CA ARG A 72 -23.12 0.77 -19.29
C ARG A 72 -23.20 -0.75 -19.25
N GLY A 73 -23.99 -1.36 -20.13
CA GLY A 73 -24.17 -2.81 -20.19
C GLY A 73 -22.89 -3.57 -20.57
N TRP A 74 -22.18 -3.12 -21.61
CA TRP A 74 -20.94 -3.78 -22.06
C TRP A 74 -19.81 -3.65 -21.03
N ALA A 75 -19.55 -2.42 -20.55
CA ALA A 75 -18.47 -2.19 -19.59
C ALA A 75 -18.69 -2.98 -18.29
N SER A 76 -19.93 -3.05 -17.81
CA SER A 76 -20.29 -3.84 -16.63
C SER A 76 -20.09 -5.34 -16.84
N ARG A 77 -20.47 -5.88 -18.01
CA ARG A 77 -20.23 -7.31 -18.33
C ARG A 77 -18.74 -7.62 -18.40
N MET A 78 -17.95 -6.77 -19.06
CA MET A 78 -16.49 -6.96 -19.16
C MET A 78 -15.82 -6.85 -17.79
N HIS A 79 -16.17 -5.85 -16.98
CA HIS A 79 -15.69 -5.73 -15.60
C HIS A 79 -16.00 -6.98 -14.80
N ASN A 80 -17.23 -7.51 -14.90
CA ASN A 80 -17.63 -8.74 -14.21
C ASN A 80 -16.81 -9.96 -14.62
N ILE A 81 -16.61 -10.17 -15.93
CA ILE A 81 -15.80 -11.29 -16.42
C ILE A 81 -14.35 -11.16 -15.94
N LEU A 82 -13.74 -9.98 -16.07
CA LEU A 82 -12.35 -9.74 -15.68
C LEU A 82 -12.16 -9.86 -14.17
N ALA A 83 -13.06 -9.30 -13.36
CA ALA A 83 -12.96 -9.34 -11.91
C ALA A 83 -13.01 -10.77 -11.36
N VAL A 84 -13.91 -11.61 -11.88
CA VAL A 84 -14.00 -13.02 -11.45
C VAL A 84 -12.78 -13.82 -11.89
N ASN A 85 -12.33 -13.66 -13.14
CA ASN A 85 -11.16 -14.37 -13.63
C ASN A 85 -9.88 -13.92 -12.93
N SER A 86 -9.79 -12.64 -12.56
CA SER A 86 -8.71 -12.09 -11.72
C SER A 86 -8.65 -12.80 -10.37
N VAL A 87 -9.79 -13.07 -9.70
CA VAL A 87 -9.80 -13.87 -8.46
C VAL A 87 -9.20 -15.26 -8.68
N GLY A 88 -9.63 -15.97 -9.72
CA GLY A 88 -9.10 -17.31 -10.02
C GLY A 88 -7.60 -17.31 -10.33
N LEU A 89 -7.14 -16.39 -11.18
CA LEU A 89 -5.73 -16.28 -11.57
C LEU A 89 -4.84 -15.84 -10.40
N GLU A 90 -5.26 -14.84 -9.63
CA GLU A 90 -4.48 -14.35 -8.51
C GLU A 90 -4.39 -15.40 -7.39
N THR A 91 -5.41 -16.23 -7.16
CA THR A 91 -5.26 -17.37 -6.24
C THR A 91 -4.15 -18.33 -6.70
N ILE A 92 -4.10 -18.65 -8.00
CA ILE A 92 -3.03 -19.50 -8.55
C ILE A 92 -1.66 -18.83 -8.36
N VAL A 93 -1.56 -17.54 -8.66
CA VAL A 93 -0.31 -16.77 -8.52
C VAL A 93 0.13 -16.74 -7.06
N THR A 94 -0.74 -16.33 -6.13
CA THR A 94 -0.41 -16.20 -4.71
C THR A 94 -0.08 -17.55 -4.09
N LEU A 95 -1.00 -18.53 -4.16
CA LEU A 95 -0.79 -19.82 -3.50
C LEU A 95 0.31 -20.62 -4.20
N GLY A 96 0.31 -20.63 -5.54
CA GLY A 96 1.31 -21.35 -6.32
C GLY A 96 2.72 -20.81 -6.09
N PHE A 97 2.90 -19.49 -6.18
CA PHE A 97 4.21 -18.87 -5.96
C PHE A 97 4.73 -19.13 -4.55
N TRP A 98 3.93 -18.81 -3.52
CA TRP A 98 4.39 -18.90 -2.13
C TRP A 98 4.58 -20.34 -1.65
N THR A 99 3.76 -21.29 -2.12
CA THR A 99 3.98 -22.72 -1.85
C THR A 99 5.30 -23.20 -2.46
N LEU A 100 5.52 -22.90 -3.74
CA LEU A 100 6.75 -23.29 -4.42
C LEU A 100 7.98 -22.62 -3.82
N TYR A 101 7.88 -21.34 -3.44
CA TYR A 101 8.92 -20.58 -2.77
C TYR A 101 9.25 -21.14 -1.39
N ALA A 102 8.24 -21.54 -0.61
CA ALA A 102 8.40 -22.13 0.72
C ALA A 102 9.07 -23.51 0.65
N ILE A 103 8.75 -24.33 -0.35
CA ILE A 103 9.39 -25.63 -0.57
C ILE A 103 10.87 -25.45 -0.94
N ASP A 104 11.15 -24.65 -1.97
CA ASP A 104 12.50 -24.26 -2.36
C ASP A 104 12.43 -22.97 -3.19
N PRO A 105 13.04 -21.86 -2.75
CA PRO A 105 13.07 -20.61 -3.51
C PRO A 105 13.62 -20.77 -4.94
N LYS A 106 14.44 -21.81 -5.18
CA LYS A 106 14.95 -22.14 -6.51
C LYS A 106 13.84 -22.51 -7.50
N ASN A 107 12.67 -22.94 -7.03
CA ASN A 107 11.52 -23.31 -7.87
C ASN A 107 10.95 -22.12 -8.65
N VAL A 108 10.99 -20.93 -8.07
CA VAL A 108 10.38 -19.73 -8.64
C VAL A 108 11.39 -18.67 -9.10
N THR A 109 12.65 -18.80 -8.71
CA THR A 109 13.72 -17.85 -9.07
C THR A 109 14.91 -18.59 -9.70
N SER A 110 15.51 -18.02 -10.76
CA SER A 110 16.75 -18.56 -11.33
C SER A 110 17.89 -18.53 -10.31
N MET A 111 18.54 -19.68 -10.12
CA MET A 111 19.74 -19.82 -9.28
C MET A 111 20.87 -18.88 -9.71
N LYS A 112 21.01 -18.58 -11.00
CA LYS A 112 22.02 -17.64 -11.49
C LYS A 112 21.75 -16.22 -11.02
N ILE A 113 20.49 -15.79 -11.04
CA ILE A 113 20.06 -14.47 -10.54
C ILE A 113 20.34 -14.38 -9.03
N LYS A 114 19.95 -15.42 -8.28
CA LYS A 114 20.17 -15.47 -6.83
C LYS A 114 21.66 -15.53 -6.46
N LYS A 115 22.46 -16.34 -7.15
CA LYS A 115 23.93 -16.44 -6.95
C LYS A 115 24.64 -15.12 -7.25
N ALA A 116 24.12 -14.34 -8.18
CA ALA A 116 24.62 -13.00 -8.47
C ALA A 116 24.16 -11.94 -7.45
N GLY A 117 23.51 -12.34 -6.34
CA GLY A 117 23.05 -11.42 -5.30
C GLY A 117 21.78 -10.65 -5.66
N TYR A 118 21.10 -11.01 -6.75
CA TYR A 118 19.87 -10.35 -7.15
C TYR A 118 18.66 -11.07 -6.55
N SER A 119 17.97 -10.38 -5.64
CA SER A 119 16.60 -10.67 -5.25
C SER A 119 15.73 -9.47 -5.58
N ASP A 120 14.50 -9.71 -6.04
CA ASP A 120 13.52 -8.65 -6.06
C ASP A 120 13.20 -8.27 -4.60
N PRO A 121 13.11 -6.97 -4.27
CA PRO A 121 12.82 -6.54 -2.90
C PRO A 121 11.47 -7.09 -2.45
N MET A 122 11.30 -7.33 -1.15
CA MET A 122 10.07 -7.92 -0.59
C MET A 122 8.81 -7.16 -1.04
N ALA A 123 8.88 -5.83 -1.08
CA ALA A 123 7.82 -4.98 -1.61
C ALA A 123 7.38 -5.32 -3.04
N LYS A 124 8.35 -5.60 -3.91
CA LYS A 124 8.09 -6.01 -5.29
C LYS A 124 7.43 -7.38 -5.32
N GLN A 125 7.87 -8.31 -4.48
CA GLN A 125 7.23 -9.62 -4.33
C GLN A 125 5.77 -9.49 -3.84
N LEU A 126 5.50 -8.65 -2.84
CA LEU A 126 4.15 -8.37 -2.36
C LEU A 126 3.28 -7.73 -3.45
N ALA A 127 3.82 -6.78 -4.20
CA ALA A 127 3.13 -6.13 -5.31
C ALA A 127 2.84 -7.08 -6.47
N MET A 128 3.67 -8.11 -6.68
CA MET A 128 3.48 -9.10 -7.75
C MET A 128 2.56 -10.26 -7.33
N HIS A 129 2.54 -10.63 -6.05
CA HIS A 129 1.96 -11.91 -5.63
C HIS A 129 0.89 -11.81 -4.55
N VAL A 130 0.79 -10.71 -3.81
CA VAL A 130 -0.09 -10.63 -2.61
C VAL A 130 -1.13 -9.55 -2.77
N PHE A 131 -0.73 -8.31 -3.06
CA PHE A 131 -1.67 -7.22 -3.22
C PHE A 131 -2.66 -7.39 -4.39
N PRO A 132 -2.24 -7.89 -5.57
CA PRO A 132 -3.16 -8.16 -6.67
C PRO A 132 -4.30 -9.10 -6.28
N PHE A 133 -4.05 -10.11 -5.45
CA PHE A 133 -5.07 -11.00 -4.91
C PHE A 133 -6.12 -10.26 -4.08
N PHE A 134 -5.71 -9.36 -3.18
CA PHE A 134 -6.66 -8.55 -2.42
C PHE A 134 -7.46 -7.59 -3.30
N PHE A 135 -6.84 -7.00 -4.33
CA PHE A 135 -7.55 -6.17 -5.29
C PHE A 135 -8.53 -6.97 -6.15
N ALA A 136 -8.16 -8.19 -6.54
CA ALA A 136 -9.03 -9.12 -7.26
C ALA A 136 -10.26 -9.49 -6.43
N LEU A 137 -10.08 -9.82 -5.14
CA LEU A 137 -11.19 -10.08 -4.23
C LEU A 137 -12.10 -8.86 -4.07
N HIS A 138 -11.52 -7.66 -3.93
CA HIS A 138 -12.28 -6.41 -3.86
C HIS A 138 -13.09 -6.15 -5.12
N GLU A 139 -12.49 -6.25 -6.31
CA GLU A 139 -13.19 -6.03 -7.57
C GLU A 139 -14.22 -7.12 -7.85
N GLY A 140 -13.89 -8.39 -7.58
CA GLY A 140 -14.82 -9.50 -7.67
C GLY A 140 -16.04 -9.27 -6.78
N TRP A 141 -15.86 -8.62 -5.63
CA TRP A 141 -16.95 -8.30 -4.73
C TRP A 141 -17.87 -7.22 -5.31
N MET A 142 -17.26 -6.16 -5.82
CA MET A 142 -17.96 -5.00 -6.37
C MET A 142 -18.66 -5.30 -7.70
N ALA A 143 -18.09 -6.18 -8.53
CA ALA A 143 -18.63 -6.54 -9.83
C ALA A 143 -19.94 -7.34 -9.76
N ARG A 144 -20.27 -7.84 -8.57
CA ARG A 144 -21.46 -8.64 -8.28
C ARG A 144 -21.65 -9.88 -9.17
N PRO A 145 -20.67 -10.79 -9.26
CA PRO A 145 -20.75 -11.96 -10.12
C PRO A 145 -21.92 -12.88 -9.81
N GLN A 146 -22.49 -13.42 -10.88
CA GLN A 146 -23.41 -14.54 -10.82
C GLN A 146 -22.66 -15.77 -11.36
N ARG A 147 -23.04 -16.95 -10.89
CA ARG A 147 -22.51 -18.20 -11.43
C ARG A 147 -22.81 -18.25 -12.93
N SER A 148 -21.77 -18.37 -13.75
CA SER A 148 -21.85 -18.37 -15.21
C SER A 148 -20.71 -19.21 -15.78
N LEU A 149 -21.05 -20.06 -16.76
CA LEU A 149 -20.07 -20.88 -17.49
C LEU A 149 -19.00 -20.03 -18.19
N VAL A 150 -19.31 -18.77 -18.52
CA VAL A 150 -18.36 -17.84 -19.17
C VAL A 150 -17.12 -17.64 -18.32
N HIS A 151 -17.24 -17.56 -16.99
CA HIS A 151 -16.08 -17.38 -16.11
C HIS A 151 -15.12 -18.58 -16.20
N HIS A 152 -15.65 -19.80 -16.23
CA HIS A 152 -14.86 -21.03 -16.32
C HIS A 152 -14.25 -21.21 -17.71
N ALA A 153 -15.01 -20.90 -18.77
CA ALA A 153 -14.53 -20.96 -20.14
C ALA A 153 -13.37 -19.99 -20.38
N VAL A 154 -13.46 -18.75 -19.87
CA VAL A 154 -12.37 -17.77 -19.99
C VAL A 154 -11.11 -18.26 -19.27
N LEU A 155 -11.21 -18.73 -18.02
CA LEU A 155 -10.05 -19.25 -17.30
C LEU A 155 -9.41 -20.47 -17.97
N PHE A 156 -10.24 -21.36 -18.54
CA PHE A 156 -9.77 -22.51 -19.33
C PHE A 156 -8.99 -22.06 -20.57
N VAL A 157 -9.55 -21.14 -21.36
CA VAL A 157 -8.89 -20.60 -22.56
C VAL A 157 -7.57 -19.91 -22.20
N VAL A 158 -7.56 -19.09 -21.15
CA VAL A 158 -6.33 -18.43 -20.66
C VAL A 158 -5.27 -19.46 -20.27
N THR A 159 -5.67 -20.53 -19.59
CA THR A 159 -4.75 -21.62 -19.18
C THR A 159 -4.17 -22.36 -20.39
N LEU A 160 -5.02 -22.69 -21.37
CA LEU A 160 -4.58 -23.36 -22.59
C LEU A 160 -3.60 -22.49 -23.38
N LEU A 161 -3.92 -21.21 -23.57
CA LEU A 161 -3.05 -20.25 -24.22
C LEU A 161 -1.73 -20.09 -23.46
N TYR A 162 -1.78 -19.99 -22.13
CA TYR A 162 -0.59 -19.95 -21.29
C TYR A 162 0.32 -21.15 -21.52
N TYR A 163 -0.22 -22.37 -21.56
CA TYR A 163 0.58 -23.57 -21.79
C TYR A 163 1.21 -23.58 -23.19
N VAL A 164 0.43 -23.29 -24.24
CA VAL A 164 0.92 -23.28 -25.63
C VAL A 164 2.03 -22.25 -25.81
N ILE A 165 1.82 -21.02 -25.30
CA ILE A 165 2.81 -19.95 -25.39
C ILE A 165 4.06 -20.30 -24.57
N SER A 166 3.88 -20.78 -23.34
CA SER A 166 5.00 -21.19 -22.48
C SER A 166 5.83 -22.29 -23.12
N ARG A 167 5.19 -23.30 -23.73
CA ARG A 167 5.86 -24.39 -24.43
C ARG A 167 6.68 -23.88 -25.61
N LYS A 168 6.10 -23.04 -26.47
CA LYS A 168 6.81 -22.46 -27.62
C LYS A 168 8.03 -21.66 -27.17
N VAL A 169 7.87 -20.84 -26.14
CA VAL A 169 8.94 -20.02 -25.58
C VAL A 169 10.03 -20.90 -24.94
N ALA A 170 9.64 -21.96 -24.24
CA ALA A 170 10.56 -22.89 -23.64
C ALA A 170 11.37 -23.68 -24.68
N THR A 171 10.74 -24.13 -25.77
CA THR A 171 11.42 -24.78 -26.89
C THR A 171 12.43 -23.83 -27.55
N ALA A 172 12.06 -22.56 -27.76
CA ALA A 172 12.96 -21.58 -28.38
C ALA A 172 14.17 -21.23 -27.51
N ARG A 173 14.07 -21.34 -26.18
CA ARG A 173 15.13 -20.93 -25.24
C ARG A 173 15.84 -22.09 -24.54
N GLY A 174 15.36 -23.32 -24.72
CA GLY A 174 15.87 -24.49 -24.01
C GLY A 174 15.54 -24.53 -22.51
N LYS A 175 14.66 -23.64 -22.01
CA LYS A 175 14.23 -23.61 -20.60
C LYS A 175 12.86 -22.96 -20.43
N TRP A 176 12.10 -23.41 -19.44
CA TRP A 176 10.83 -22.85 -19.02
C TRP A 176 11.02 -21.58 -18.19
N GLN A 177 9.94 -20.81 -18.03
CA GLN A 177 9.92 -19.61 -17.22
C GLN A 177 10.10 -19.89 -15.73
N TYR A 178 9.67 -21.07 -15.26
CA TYR A 178 9.86 -21.55 -13.89
C TYR A 178 10.74 -22.81 -13.91
N SER A 179 11.81 -22.80 -13.11
CA SER A 179 12.82 -23.89 -13.06
C SER A 179 12.24 -25.24 -12.61
N PHE A 180 11.14 -25.23 -11.84
CA PHE A 180 10.50 -26.49 -11.45
C PHE A 180 9.86 -27.20 -12.65
N LEU A 181 9.44 -26.46 -13.68
CA LEU A 181 8.89 -27.05 -14.91
C LEU A 181 9.99 -27.69 -15.77
N ASP A 182 11.23 -27.19 -15.71
CA ASP A 182 12.36 -27.79 -16.44
C ASP A 182 12.68 -29.22 -15.99
N ARG A 183 12.38 -29.53 -14.73
CA ARG A 183 12.66 -30.83 -14.12
C ARG A 183 11.53 -31.85 -14.32
N MET A 184 10.46 -31.47 -15.02
CA MET A 184 9.26 -32.27 -15.18
C MET A 184 9.12 -32.81 -16.60
N SER A 185 8.65 -34.06 -16.72
CA SER A 185 8.22 -34.60 -18.02
C SER A 185 7.05 -33.77 -18.60
N GLU A 186 6.79 -33.88 -19.90
CA GLU A 186 5.67 -33.17 -20.54
C GLU A 186 4.32 -33.52 -19.91
N ARG A 187 4.10 -34.82 -19.61
CA ARG A 187 2.88 -35.30 -18.95
C ARG A 187 2.70 -34.67 -17.57
N ILE A 188 3.75 -34.63 -16.75
CA ILE A 188 3.69 -34.03 -15.41
C ILE A 188 3.41 -32.52 -15.50
N ARG A 189 4.05 -31.80 -16.44
CA ARG A 189 3.79 -30.36 -16.65
C ARG A 189 2.33 -30.09 -16.99
N ILE A 190 1.75 -30.87 -17.91
CA ILE A 190 0.33 -30.75 -18.27
C ILE A 190 -0.53 -30.99 -17.02
N THR A 191 -0.28 -32.06 -16.27
CA THR A 191 -1.02 -32.36 -15.03
C THR A 191 -0.93 -31.22 -14.02
N VAL A 192 0.25 -30.67 -13.75
CA VAL A 192 0.43 -29.55 -12.81
C VAL A 192 -0.35 -28.31 -13.26
N ILE A 193 -0.33 -27.99 -14.55
CA ILE A 193 -1.07 -26.84 -15.11
C ILE A 193 -2.59 -27.08 -15.00
N MET A 194 -3.05 -28.31 -15.22
CA MET A 194 -4.45 -28.69 -15.02
C MET A 194 -4.85 -28.58 -13.53
N CYS A 195 -3.97 -28.95 -12.60
CA CYS A 195 -4.19 -28.74 -11.16
C CYS A 195 -4.31 -27.26 -10.81
N PHE A 196 -3.45 -26.39 -11.35
CA PHE A 196 -3.59 -24.94 -11.16
C PHE A 196 -4.90 -24.40 -11.73
N MET A 197 -5.31 -24.86 -12.91
CA MET A 197 -6.61 -24.49 -13.48
C MET A 197 -7.77 -24.90 -12.58
N ALA A 198 -7.75 -26.14 -12.08
CA ALA A 198 -8.75 -26.63 -11.14
C ALA A 198 -8.79 -25.80 -9.84
N LEU A 199 -7.63 -25.42 -9.32
CA LEU A 199 -7.51 -24.51 -8.17
C LEU A 199 -8.15 -23.14 -8.46
N GLY A 200 -7.88 -22.55 -9.62
CA GLY A 200 -8.48 -21.28 -10.02
C GLY A 200 -10.01 -21.37 -10.18
N GLN A 201 -10.51 -22.45 -10.78
CA GLN A 201 -11.95 -22.70 -10.92
C GLN A 201 -12.63 -22.90 -9.57
N ALA A 202 -12.04 -23.70 -8.69
CA ALA A 202 -12.53 -23.91 -7.33
C ALA A 202 -12.58 -22.57 -6.56
N SER A 203 -11.55 -21.75 -6.69
CA SER A 203 -11.49 -20.42 -6.06
C SER A 203 -12.61 -19.49 -6.53
N ILE A 204 -12.93 -19.49 -7.83
CA ILE A 204 -14.05 -18.74 -8.39
C ILE A 204 -15.39 -19.21 -7.77
N GLU A 205 -15.64 -20.51 -7.73
CA GLU A 205 -16.88 -21.05 -7.16
C GLU A 205 -17.00 -20.77 -5.67
N THR A 206 -15.92 -20.99 -4.90
CA THR A 206 -15.85 -20.65 -3.48
C THR A 206 -16.13 -19.17 -3.26
N PHE A 207 -15.52 -18.28 -4.06
CA PHE A 207 -15.74 -16.85 -3.97
C PHE A 207 -17.21 -16.46 -4.23
N ILE A 208 -17.80 -16.97 -5.32
CA ILE A 208 -19.21 -16.71 -5.66
C ILE A 208 -20.14 -17.26 -4.57
N PHE A 209 -19.87 -18.47 -4.06
CA PHE A 209 -20.63 -19.09 -2.98
C PHE A 209 -20.58 -18.27 -1.69
N VAL A 210 -19.37 -17.91 -1.23
CA VAL A 210 -19.15 -17.10 -0.04
C VAL A 210 -19.87 -15.77 -0.17
N ARG A 211 -19.68 -15.08 -1.30
CA ARG A 211 -20.35 -13.80 -1.54
C ARG A 211 -21.87 -13.94 -1.52
N ARG A 212 -22.46 -14.92 -2.21
CA ARG A 212 -23.92 -15.16 -2.22
C ARG A 212 -24.45 -15.52 -0.84
N ARG A 213 -23.73 -16.35 -0.07
CA ARG A 213 -24.11 -16.68 1.29
C ARG A 213 -24.08 -15.46 2.17
N ALA A 214 -23.06 -14.63 2.00
CA ALA A 214 -22.92 -13.41 2.74
C ALA A 214 -23.98 -12.38 2.32
N GLU A 215 -24.30 -12.21 1.02
CA GLU A 215 -25.43 -11.39 0.55
C GLU A 215 -26.79 -11.88 1.05
N ARG A 216 -26.99 -13.20 1.24
CA ARG A 216 -28.21 -13.74 1.86
C ARG A 216 -28.26 -13.49 3.36
N ALA A 217 -27.14 -13.67 4.05
CA ALA A 217 -27.03 -13.29 5.46
C ALA A 217 -27.34 -11.78 5.62
N TRP A 218 -26.73 -10.97 4.75
CA TRP A 218 -26.78 -9.51 4.74
C TRP A 218 -27.92 -8.88 3.93
N GLY A 219 -28.82 -9.70 3.40
CA GLY A 219 -30.09 -9.25 2.81
C GLY A 219 -31.00 -8.64 3.88
N ARG A 220 -30.71 -8.92 5.16
CA ARG A 220 -31.15 -8.13 6.31
C ARG A 220 -30.30 -6.87 6.40
N VAL A 221 -30.94 -5.70 6.23
CA VAL A 221 -30.34 -4.35 6.29
C VAL A 221 -29.34 -4.18 7.44
N GLU A 222 -29.57 -4.88 8.56
CA GLU A 222 -28.73 -4.91 9.77
C GLU A 222 -27.27 -5.31 9.55
N ASP A 223 -26.91 -6.10 8.53
CA ASP A 223 -25.53 -6.56 8.40
C ASP A 223 -24.68 -5.74 7.42
N ARG A 224 -25.29 -4.93 6.53
CA ARG A 224 -24.53 -3.90 5.78
C ARG A 224 -23.93 -2.87 6.74
N ILE A 225 -24.58 -2.65 7.88
CA ILE A 225 -24.09 -1.83 8.99
C ILE A 225 -22.82 -2.44 9.61
N LYS A 226 -22.61 -3.77 9.55
CA LYS A 226 -21.44 -4.45 10.17
C LYS A 226 -20.23 -4.58 9.24
N LEU A 227 -20.44 -4.71 7.92
CA LEU A 227 -19.33 -4.85 6.96
C LEU A 227 -18.50 -3.57 6.83
N VAL A 228 -19.13 -2.40 6.85
CA VAL A 228 -18.43 -1.11 6.75
C VAL A 228 -17.45 -0.93 7.92
N PRO A 229 -17.83 -1.13 9.20
CA PRO A 229 -16.91 -1.19 10.34
C PRO A 229 -15.77 -2.19 10.16
N MET A 230 -16.07 -3.40 9.65
CA MET A 230 -15.05 -4.42 9.45
C MET A 230 -14.00 -4.00 8.41
N ILE A 231 -14.43 -3.47 7.25
CA ILE A 231 -13.51 -2.96 6.22
C ILE A 231 -12.66 -1.81 6.78
N LYS A 232 -13.28 -0.90 7.54
CA LYS A 232 -12.57 0.20 8.20
C LYS A 232 -11.52 -0.34 9.17
N LEU A 233 -11.88 -1.30 10.01
CA LEU A 233 -10.97 -1.94 10.96
C LEU A 233 -9.80 -2.62 10.24
N SER A 234 -10.08 -3.43 9.21
CA SER A 234 -9.04 -4.09 8.40
C SER A 234 -8.11 -3.08 7.73
N THR A 235 -8.65 -1.96 7.23
CA THR A 235 -7.86 -0.88 6.62
C THR A 235 -6.95 -0.22 7.65
N LYS A 236 -7.43 0.06 8.86
CA LYS A 236 -6.62 0.60 9.97
C LYS A 236 -5.49 -0.34 10.36
N ILE A 237 -5.78 -1.64 10.52
CA ILE A 237 -4.79 -2.67 10.85
C ILE A 237 -3.72 -2.75 9.76
N LEU A 238 -4.13 -2.70 8.48
CA LEU A 238 -3.20 -2.72 7.35
C LEU A 238 -2.26 -1.52 7.35
N PHE A 239 -2.79 -0.30 7.51
CA PHE A 239 -1.96 0.90 7.57
C PHE A 239 -1.05 0.94 8.80
N LEU A 240 -1.52 0.46 9.95
CA LEU A 240 -0.69 0.29 11.14
C LEU A 240 0.47 -0.68 10.85
N ALA A 241 0.20 -1.81 10.19
CA ALA A 241 1.24 -2.76 9.80
C ALA A 241 2.26 -2.13 8.84
N PHE A 242 1.82 -1.31 7.89
CA PHE A 242 2.73 -0.54 7.03
C PHE A 242 3.59 0.44 7.81
N CYS A 243 3.02 1.16 8.78
CA CYS A 243 3.78 2.08 9.63
C CYS A 243 4.82 1.33 10.48
N LEU A 244 4.44 0.18 11.06
CA LEU A 244 5.36 -0.68 11.82
C LEU A 244 6.48 -1.24 10.93
N TYR A 245 6.16 -1.62 9.68
CA TYR A 245 7.17 -2.03 8.69
C TYR A 245 8.13 -0.88 8.38
N GLY A 246 7.62 0.32 8.13
CA GLY A 246 8.44 1.51 7.90
C GLY A 246 9.35 1.85 9.08
N TYR A 247 8.87 1.66 10.30
CA TYR A 247 9.65 1.90 11.52
C TYR A 247 10.76 0.85 11.74
N SER A 248 10.52 -0.38 11.29
CA SER A 248 11.48 -1.47 11.37
C SER A 248 12.67 -1.27 10.43
N ASP A 249 13.82 -1.85 10.78
CA ASP A 249 15.01 -1.79 9.93
C ASP A 249 14.97 -2.83 8.77
N TYR A 250 13.91 -3.64 8.69
CA TYR A 250 13.79 -4.72 7.70
C TYR A 250 13.83 -4.22 6.25
N GLY A 251 13.28 -3.02 6.01
CA GLY A 251 13.22 -2.41 4.69
C GLY A 251 14.40 -1.49 4.35
N THR A 252 15.41 -1.41 5.23
CA THR A 252 16.49 -0.42 5.18
C THR A 252 17.83 -1.12 4.88
N PRO A 253 18.65 -0.63 3.93
CA PRO A 253 19.99 -1.16 3.69
C PRO A 253 20.85 -1.16 4.96
N GLN A 254 21.65 -2.21 5.15
CA GLN A 254 22.44 -2.39 6.36
C GLN A 254 23.43 -1.24 6.59
N GLU A 255 23.95 -0.65 5.53
CA GLU A 255 24.86 0.50 5.58
C GLU A 255 24.19 1.72 6.21
N ILE A 256 22.90 1.94 5.92
CA ILE A 256 22.11 3.02 6.52
C ILE A 256 21.80 2.69 7.98
N VAL A 257 21.46 1.43 8.29
CA VAL A 257 21.21 0.99 9.66
C VAL A 257 22.46 1.19 10.51
N THR A 258 23.63 0.74 10.04
CA THR A 258 24.91 0.90 10.74
C THR A 258 25.32 2.36 10.87
N TYR A 259 25.15 3.17 9.80
CA TYR A 259 25.43 4.60 9.87
C TYR A 259 24.57 5.29 10.93
N THR A 260 23.25 5.04 10.91
CA THR A 260 22.34 5.65 11.88
C THR A 260 22.52 5.11 13.30
N SER A 261 22.91 3.84 13.49
CA SER A 261 23.18 3.30 14.84
C SER A 261 24.44 3.91 15.48
N ASN A 262 25.36 4.42 14.67
CA ASN A 262 26.58 5.06 15.14
C ASN A 262 26.39 6.53 15.53
N LEU A 263 25.24 7.14 15.19
CA LEU A 263 24.90 8.50 15.58
C LEU A 263 24.26 8.52 16.97
N VAL A 264 24.57 9.55 17.77
CA VAL A 264 23.84 9.81 19.03
C VAL A 264 22.36 10.06 18.70
N ALA A 265 21.47 9.40 19.45
CA ALA A 265 20.02 9.29 19.20
C ALA A 265 19.61 8.58 17.88
N GLY A 266 20.57 8.18 17.05
CA GLY A 266 20.40 7.42 15.82
C GLY A 266 19.19 7.82 14.97
N LYS A 267 18.40 6.82 14.56
CA LYS A 267 17.21 7.07 13.73
C LYS A 267 16.10 7.85 14.45
N TYR A 268 16.12 7.95 15.78
CA TYR A 268 15.09 8.67 16.56
C TYR A 268 15.20 10.19 16.46
N LEU A 269 16.33 10.68 15.96
CA LEU A 269 16.56 12.09 15.72
C LEU A 269 15.80 12.63 14.49
N TYR A 270 15.44 11.76 13.54
CA TYR A 270 14.77 12.17 12.31
C TYR A 270 13.30 12.49 12.58
N LEU A 271 12.84 13.63 12.06
CA LEU A 271 11.44 14.07 12.17
C LEU A 271 10.47 13.04 11.57
N THR A 272 10.89 12.35 10.51
CA THR A 272 10.14 11.23 9.91
C THR A 272 9.88 10.11 10.92
N THR A 273 10.89 9.70 11.69
CA THR A 273 10.73 8.65 12.70
C THR A 273 9.80 9.09 13.82
N GLN A 274 9.92 10.35 14.25
CA GLN A 274 9.05 10.91 15.29
C GLN A 274 7.59 11.02 14.82
N GLY A 275 7.36 11.52 13.59
CA GLY A 275 6.05 11.55 12.96
C GLY A 275 5.44 10.15 12.85
N LEU A 276 6.23 9.18 12.38
CA LEU A 276 5.80 7.79 12.24
C LEU A 276 5.39 7.17 13.57
N LEU A 277 6.16 7.40 14.64
CA LEU A 277 5.83 6.93 15.99
C LEU A 277 4.53 7.56 16.53
N LEU A 278 4.33 8.86 16.30
CA LEU A 278 3.08 9.55 16.62
C LEU A 278 1.90 8.99 15.80
N THR A 279 2.12 8.67 14.53
CA THR A 279 1.12 8.03 13.67
C THR A 279 0.75 6.65 14.19
N ILE A 280 1.73 5.81 14.54
CA ILE A 280 1.51 4.49 15.15
C ILE A 280 0.70 4.63 16.45
N ALA A 281 1.08 5.55 17.34
CA ALA A 281 0.34 5.81 18.58
C ALA A 281 -1.10 6.26 18.31
N THR A 282 -1.30 7.15 17.34
CA THR A 282 -2.63 7.64 16.93
C THR A 282 -3.50 6.51 16.38
N LEU A 283 -2.96 5.66 15.51
CA LEU A 283 -3.69 4.51 14.94
C LEU A 283 -4.02 3.47 16.01
N MET A 284 -3.10 3.18 16.94
CA MET A 284 -3.35 2.28 18.06
C MET A 284 -4.49 2.79 18.95
N LEU A 285 -4.48 4.07 19.33
CA LEU A 285 -5.58 4.67 20.09
C LEU A 285 -6.90 4.67 19.30
N GLY A 286 -6.84 4.88 17.98
CA GLY A 286 -8.00 4.78 17.09
C GLY A 286 -8.60 3.37 17.02
N LEU A 287 -7.77 2.32 17.10
CA LEU A 287 -8.21 0.92 17.20
C LEU A 287 -8.87 0.64 18.56
N PHE A 288 -8.25 1.08 19.66
CA PHE A 288 -8.83 0.96 21.01
C PHE A 288 -10.14 1.73 21.15
N GLN A 289 -10.29 2.88 20.49
CA GLN A 289 -11.54 3.61 20.48
C GLN A 289 -12.63 2.86 19.69
N HIS A 290 -12.28 2.26 18.55
CA HIS A 290 -13.22 1.53 17.71
C HIS A 290 -13.79 0.28 18.41
N SER A 291 -12.97 -0.50 19.10
CA SER A 291 -13.42 -1.71 19.82
C SER A 291 -14.42 -1.41 20.93
N ASN A 292 -14.45 -0.16 21.41
CA ASN A 292 -15.23 0.24 22.57
C ASN A 292 -16.49 1.04 22.22
N ASP A 293 -16.78 1.30 20.93
CA ASP A 293 -17.86 2.21 20.53
C ASP A 293 -19.27 1.82 21.03
N THR A 294 -19.50 0.55 21.40
CA THR A 294 -20.80 0.00 21.81
C THR A 294 -21.11 0.05 23.31
N ARG A 295 -20.19 0.47 24.17
CA ARG A 295 -20.37 0.46 25.65
C ARG A 295 -20.70 1.86 26.21
N PRO A 296 -21.20 2.01 27.44
CA PRO A 296 -21.25 3.31 28.11
C PRO A 296 -19.83 3.89 28.30
N THR A 297 -19.69 5.22 28.20
CA THR A 297 -18.41 5.91 28.33
C THR A 297 -18.04 6.15 29.79
N ASN A 298 -17.03 5.44 30.30
CA ASN A 298 -16.38 5.76 31.57
C ASN A 298 -15.27 6.82 31.38
N GLY A 299 -14.70 7.31 32.50
CA GLY A 299 -13.67 8.36 32.48
C GLY A 299 -12.45 8.01 31.62
N VAL A 300 -11.95 6.77 31.71
CA VAL A 300 -10.80 6.29 30.91
C VAL A 300 -11.10 6.36 29.42
N ARG A 301 -12.29 5.95 28.99
CA ARG A 301 -12.66 6.00 27.57
C ARG A 301 -12.80 7.42 27.05
N LYS A 302 -13.35 8.33 27.86
CA LYS A 302 -13.41 9.77 27.51
C LYS A 302 -12.00 10.33 27.33
N TRP A 303 -11.07 9.94 28.21
CA TRP A 303 -9.66 10.32 28.10
C TRP A 303 -9.02 9.75 26.83
N ILE A 304 -9.12 8.43 26.56
CA ILE A 304 -8.57 7.80 25.34
C ILE A 304 -9.09 8.50 24.08
N ARG A 305 -10.40 8.77 24.02
CA ARG A 305 -11.02 9.46 22.87
C ARG A 305 -10.48 10.88 22.71
N SER A 306 -10.39 11.63 23.80
CA SER A 306 -9.85 13.00 23.78
C SER A 306 -8.39 12.99 23.31
N THR A 307 -7.55 12.15 23.90
CA THR A 307 -6.13 12.01 23.54
C THR A 307 -5.94 11.58 22.09
N TYR A 308 -6.72 10.61 21.61
CA TYR A 308 -6.71 10.19 20.21
C TYR A 308 -7.03 11.34 19.24
N LEU A 309 -8.10 12.10 19.51
CA LEU A 309 -8.51 13.20 18.63
C LEU A 309 -7.47 14.33 18.64
N SER A 310 -6.90 14.65 19.80
CA SER A 310 -5.82 15.63 19.92
C SER A 310 -4.56 15.18 19.18
N LEU A 311 -4.15 13.91 19.36
CA LEU A 311 -3.00 13.35 18.64
C LEU A 311 -3.24 13.33 17.14
N LEU A 312 -4.43 12.96 16.68
CA LEU A 312 -4.77 12.99 15.25
C LEU A 312 -4.63 14.40 14.67
N LEU A 313 -5.08 15.42 15.40
CA LEU A 313 -5.00 16.84 14.98
C LEU A 313 -3.58 17.42 14.98
N VAL A 314 -2.69 16.88 15.82
CA VAL A 314 -1.28 17.29 15.87
C VAL A 314 -0.45 16.51 14.85
N THR A 315 -0.68 15.21 14.75
CA THR A 315 0.13 14.30 13.91
C THR A 315 -0.13 14.50 12.43
N LEU A 316 -1.38 14.75 12.03
CA LEU A 316 -1.72 14.90 10.60
C LEU A 316 -1.00 16.08 9.93
N PRO A 317 -1.01 17.32 10.48
CA PRO A 317 -0.21 18.43 9.94
C PRO A 317 1.29 18.12 9.86
N LEU A 318 1.83 17.40 10.85
CA LEU A 318 3.23 16.99 10.87
C LEU A 318 3.56 16.04 9.72
N GLU A 319 2.72 15.03 9.49
CA GLU A 319 2.88 14.08 8.37
C GLU A 319 2.71 14.75 7.00
N ILE A 320 1.82 15.75 6.88
CA ILE A 320 1.72 16.58 5.66
C ILE A 320 3.05 17.27 5.38
N ILE A 321 3.67 17.88 6.38
CA ILE A 321 4.99 18.53 6.24
C ILE A 321 6.06 17.51 5.85
N ILE A 322 6.14 16.39 6.55
CA ILE A 322 7.11 15.33 6.26
C ILE A 322 6.98 14.89 4.80
N PHE A 323 5.76 14.65 4.34
CA PHE A 323 5.48 14.28 2.95
C PHE A 323 5.90 15.37 1.96
N LEU A 324 5.50 16.62 2.19
CA LEU A 324 5.77 17.76 1.30
C LEU A 324 7.23 18.18 1.25
N VAL A 325 7.99 17.97 2.32
CA VAL A 325 9.44 18.23 2.32
C VAL A 325 10.21 17.05 1.71
N TYR A 326 9.84 15.82 2.08
CA TYR A 326 10.56 14.62 1.67
C TYR A 326 10.52 14.40 0.16
N TRP A 327 9.33 14.34 -0.45
CA TRP A 327 9.21 13.90 -1.85
C TRP A 327 9.86 14.84 -2.87
N PRO A 328 9.71 16.18 -2.77
CA PRO A 328 10.43 17.09 -3.64
C PRO A 328 11.94 16.96 -3.49
N LEU A 329 12.47 16.89 -2.27
CA LEU A 329 13.90 16.69 -2.05
C LEU A 329 14.39 15.33 -2.56
N HIS A 330 13.61 14.27 -2.35
CA HIS A 330 13.93 12.92 -2.82
C HIS A 330 14.03 12.84 -4.34
N ILE A 331 13.14 13.54 -5.06
CA ILE A 331 13.10 13.53 -6.52
C ILE A 331 14.15 14.49 -7.11
N MET A 332 14.29 15.69 -6.55
CA MET A 332 15.09 16.75 -7.16
C MET A 332 16.55 16.75 -6.67
N CYS A 333 16.78 16.49 -5.38
CA CYS A 333 18.09 16.64 -4.74
C CYS A 333 18.34 15.56 -3.66
N PRO A 334 18.42 14.26 -4.01
CA PRO A 334 18.52 13.17 -3.03
C PRO A 334 19.76 13.28 -2.11
N GLU A 335 20.85 13.91 -2.55
CA GLU A 335 22.05 14.20 -1.78
C GLU A 335 21.82 15.19 -0.63
N LYS A 336 20.68 15.89 -0.62
CA LYS A 336 20.27 16.76 0.48
C LYS A 336 19.63 15.99 1.63
N LEU A 337 19.12 14.78 1.38
CA LEU A 337 18.46 13.93 2.36
C LEU A 337 19.38 12.87 2.97
N ARG A 338 20.43 12.45 2.26
CA ARG A 338 21.31 11.34 2.65
C ARG A 338 22.78 11.70 2.41
N PRO A 339 23.73 11.09 3.14
CA PRO A 339 25.17 11.23 2.85
C PRO A 339 25.49 11.01 1.37
N VAL A 340 26.40 11.81 0.82
CA VAL A 340 26.75 11.81 -0.61
C VAL A 340 27.29 10.44 -1.04
N GLU A 341 27.95 9.75 -0.14
CA GLU A 341 28.51 8.41 -0.31
C GLU A 341 27.39 7.39 -0.62
N PHE A 342 26.24 7.50 0.04
CA PHE A 342 25.09 6.61 -0.21
C PHE A 342 24.50 6.85 -1.58
N VAL A 343 24.38 8.11 -2.02
CA VAL A 343 23.89 8.45 -3.36
C VAL A 343 24.86 7.94 -4.44
N LYS A 344 26.16 8.20 -4.28
CA LYS A 344 27.20 7.71 -5.20
C LYS A 344 27.22 6.19 -5.31
N ASN A 345 27.08 5.49 -4.18
CA ASN A 345 27.08 4.03 -4.12
C ASN A 345 25.69 3.42 -4.40
N LYS A 346 24.69 4.22 -4.74
CA LYS A 346 23.29 3.78 -4.99
C LYS A 346 22.69 2.99 -3.82
N ILE A 347 23.13 3.30 -2.60
CA ILE A 347 22.58 2.79 -1.35
C ILE A 347 21.31 3.59 -1.08
N ALA A 348 20.16 2.97 -1.34
CA ALA A 348 18.88 3.61 -1.17
C ALA A 348 17.89 2.68 -0.49
N VAL A 349 17.05 3.27 0.36
CA VAL A 349 15.84 2.66 0.89
C VAL A 349 14.94 2.25 -0.28
N SER A 350 14.26 1.10 -0.17
CA SER A 350 13.34 0.66 -1.22
C SER A 350 12.15 1.62 -1.34
N LEU A 351 11.61 1.82 -2.55
CA LEU A 351 10.49 2.74 -2.77
C LEU A 351 9.27 2.44 -1.87
N PHE A 352 9.01 1.17 -1.59
CA PHE A 352 7.92 0.79 -0.70
C PHE A 352 8.23 1.09 0.76
N SER A 353 9.48 0.88 1.19
CA SER A 353 9.91 1.34 2.52
C SER A 353 9.77 2.86 2.62
N ASP A 354 10.11 3.61 1.57
CA ASP A 354 9.85 5.06 1.49
C ASP A 354 8.34 5.39 1.56
N PHE A 355 7.47 4.61 0.90
CA PHE A 355 6.02 4.78 1.07
C PHE A 355 5.55 4.49 2.50
N CYS A 356 6.07 3.45 3.15
CA CYS A 356 5.77 3.12 4.54
C CYS A 356 6.25 4.19 5.53
N LEU A 357 7.33 4.90 5.21
CA LEU A 357 7.87 5.99 6.02
C LEU A 357 7.15 7.33 5.80
N HIS A 358 6.66 7.61 4.58
CA HIS A 358 6.25 8.97 4.21
C HIS A 358 4.82 9.10 3.64
N LEU A 359 4.30 8.10 2.94
CA LEU A 359 3.01 8.21 2.24
C LEU A 359 1.88 7.50 2.99
N PHE A 360 2.10 6.26 3.43
CA PHE A 360 1.11 5.47 4.14
C PHE A 360 0.73 6.05 5.51
N PRO A 361 1.65 6.63 6.31
CA PRO A 361 1.29 7.33 7.54
C PRO A 361 0.29 8.47 7.28
N LEU A 362 0.63 9.37 6.34
CA LEU A 362 -0.26 10.47 5.92
C LEU A 362 -1.62 9.95 5.41
N THR A 363 -1.61 8.93 4.55
CA THR A 363 -2.85 8.35 4.00
C THR A 363 -3.73 7.78 5.10
N ALA A 364 -3.15 7.09 6.08
CA ALA A 364 -3.87 6.52 7.21
C ALA A 364 -4.55 7.62 8.04
N LEU A 365 -3.84 8.69 8.37
CA LEU A 365 -4.39 9.81 9.14
C LEU A 365 -5.46 10.59 8.37
N LEU A 366 -5.33 10.74 7.05
CA LEU A 366 -6.36 11.34 6.21
C LEU A 366 -7.67 10.51 6.20
N LEU A 367 -7.55 9.18 6.25
CA LEU A 367 -8.72 8.31 6.39
C LEU A 367 -9.34 8.41 7.80
N GLU A 368 -8.51 8.48 8.85
CA GLU A 368 -9.00 8.68 10.22
C GLU A 368 -9.74 10.01 10.35
N ILE A 369 -9.13 11.13 9.93
CA ILE A 369 -9.73 12.46 10.08
C ILE A 369 -11.02 12.58 9.27
N TYR A 370 -11.11 11.91 8.10
CA TYR A 370 -12.29 11.96 7.25
C TYR A 370 -13.56 11.53 7.98
N GLU A 371 -13.47 10.59 8.92
CA GLU A 371 -14.62 10.02 9.63
C GLU A 371 -14.89 10.65 10.99
N ARG A 372 -14.02 11.54 11.46
CA ARG A 372 -14.12 12.12 12.79
C ARG A 372 -14.58 13.57 12.75
N ASN A 373 -15.39 13.92 13.74
CA ASN A 373 -15.65 15.29 14.11
C ASN A 373 -14.51 15.75 15.01
N ILE A 374 -13.97 16.92 14.70
CA ILE A 374 -12.84 17.49 15.40
C ILE A 374 -13.19 18.85 15.97
N GLU A 375 -12.63 19.13 17.13
CA GLU A 375 -12.77 20.42 17.80
C GLU A 375 -11.40 21.09 17.86
N LYS A 376 -11.35 22.37 17.51
CA LYS A 376 -10.13 23.16 17.62
C LYS A 376 -9.81 23.36 19.11
N SER A 377 -8.53 23.27 19.44
CA SER A 377 -8.02 23.63 20.77
C SER A 377 -6.77 24.50 20.66
N LYS A 378 -6.67 25.53 21.50
CA LYS A 378 -5.46 26.36 21.64
C LYS A 378 -4.27 25.53 22.13
N LEU A 379 -4.53 24.43 22.84
CA LEU A 379 -3.48 23.52 23.28
C LEU A 379 -2.75 22.89 22.10
N HIS A 380 -3.42 22.59 20.98
CA HIS A 380 -2.76 22.03 19.80
C HIS A 380 -1.75 23.02 19.21
N LEU A 381 -2.09 24.31 19.14
CA LEU A 381 -1.19 25.36 18.68
C LEU A 381 0.04 25.48 19.58
N PHE A 382 -0.18 25.44 20.90
CA PHE A 382 0.91 25.44 21.88
C PHE A 382 1.82 24.22 21.71
N VAL A 383 1.25 23.03 21.48
CA VAL A 383 2.01 21.80 21.24
C VAL A 383 2.91 21.91 20.01
N PHE A 384 2.45 22.50 18.90
CA PHE A 384 3.31 22.69 17.72
C PHE A 384 4.53 23.57 18.02
N VAL A 385 4.33 24.70 18.69
CA VAL A 385 5.42 25.63 19.03
C VAL A 385 6.38 24.97 20.01
N LEU A 386 5.86 24.34 21.07
CA LEU A 386 6.69 23.67 22.07
C LEU A 386 7.50 22.51 21.46
N PHE A 387 6.86 21.69 20.63
CA PHE A 387 7.53 20.60 19.92
C PHE A 387 8.64 21.12 19.00
N ALA A 388 8.38 22.20 18.25
CA ALA A 388 9.39 22.78 17.35
C ALA A 388 10.61 23.33 18.11
N LEU A 389 10.39 24.05 19.21
CA LEU A 389 11.47 24.57 20.06
C LEU A 389 12.29 23.43 20.67
N PHE A 390 11.61 22.42 21.22
CA PHE A 390 12.26 21.24 21.79
C PHE A 390 13.06 20.48 20.73
N TYR A 391 12.46 20.21 19.57
CA TYR A 391 13.09 19.47 18.48
C TYR A 391 14.29 20.21 17.90
N TYR A 392 14.19 21.53 17.72
CA TYR A 392 15.32 22.38 17.31
C TYR A 392 16.46 22.32 18.31
N GLY A 393 16.17 22.54 19.60
CA GLY A 393 17.17 22.48 20.67
C GLY A 393 17.85 21.12 20.73
N LEU A 394 17.07 20.04 20.66
CA LEU A 394 17.59 18.67 20.65
C LEU A 394 18.49 18.40 19.44
N CYS A 395 18.06 18.79 18.24
CA CYS A 395 18.86 18.64 17.01
C CYS A 395 20.17 19.43 17.10
N ARG A 396 20.12 20.65 17.65
CA ARG A 396 21.30 21.50 17.82
C ARG A 396 22.34 20.88 18.75
N GLU A 397 21.91 20.40 19.93
CA GLU A 397 22.83 19.80 20.89
C GLU A 397 23.41 18.48 20.36
N ILE A 398 22.60 17.65 19.73
CA ILE A 398 23.08 16.38 19.15
C ILE A 398 23.99 16.63 17.94
N ALA A 399 23.74 17.67 17.14
CA ALA A 399 24.59 18.00 16.01
C ALA A 399 26.01 18.41 16.42
N LYS A 400 26.18 19.02 17.61
CA LYS A 400 27.52 19.32 18.17
C LYS A 400 28.32 18.04 18.44
N VAL A 401 27.65 16.98 18.86
CA VAL A 401 28.30 15.69 19.19
C VAL A 401 28.53 14.86 17.93
N ASN A 402 27.52 14.78 17.05
CA ASN A 402 27.61 14.00 15.82
C ASN A 402 28.41 14.68 14.71
N ASN A 403 28.78 15.96 14.87
CA ASN A 403 29.36 16.82 13.83
C ASN A 403 28.51 16.91 12.54
N THR A 404 27.22 16.57 12.62
CA THR A 404 26.27 16.66 11.52
C THR A 404 24.86 16.84 12.06
N TRP A 405 24.06 17.61 11.33
CA TRP A 405 22.62 17.70 11.54
C TRP A 405 21.92 16.42 11.07
N PRO A 406 20.68 16.16 11.55
CA PRO A 406 19.92 14.97 11.14
C PRO A 406 19.71 14.91 9.63
N TYR A 407 19.56 16.09 9.00
CA TYR A 407 19.40 16.23 7.56
C TYR A 407 20.61 16.96 6.95
N PRO A 408 21.31 16.37 5.96
CA PRO A 408 22.51 16.96 5.37
C PRO A 408 22.31 18.39 4.83
N PHE A 409 21.14 18.73 4.31
CA PHE A 409 20.88 20.10 3.83
C PHE A 409 20.98 21.17 4.93
N LEU A 410 20.74 20.81 6.19
CA LEU A 410 20.87 21.73 7.32
C LEU A 410 22.35 22.04 7.62
N ASN A 411 23.29 21.15 7.26
CA ASN A 411 24.72 21.41 7.47
C ASN A 411 25.20 22.64 6.69
N GLY A 412 24.62 22.89 5.51
CA GLY A 412 24.95 24.06 4.67
C GLY A 412 24.26 25.37 5.08
N MET A 413 23.42 25.34 6.12
CA MET A 413 22.71 26.54 6.61
C MET A 413 23.44 27.18 7.79
N THR A 414 23.41 28.51 7.86
CA THR A 414 23.79 29.24 9.08
C THR A 414 22.78 28.99 10.21
N GLU A 415 23.15 29.28 11.45
CA GLU A 415 22.24 29.12 12.59
C GLU A 415 20.92 29.89 12.41
N TRP A 416 21.00 31.13 11.90
CA TRP A 416 19.82 31.94 11.59
C TRP A 416 18.93 31.33 10.50
N GLN A 417 19.53 30.77 9.45
CA GLN A 417 18.77 30.08 8.39
C GLN A 417 18.07 28.84 8.94
N ARG A 418 18.71 28.08 9.84
CA ARG A 418 18.06 26.93 10.51
C ARG A 418 16.91 27.41 11.39
N LEU A 419 17.11 28.42 12.21
CA LEU A 419 16.04 28.96 13.06
C LEU A 419 14.83 29.40 12.23
N LEU A 420 15.06 30.14 11.14
CA LEU A 420 14.00 30.55 10.20
C LEU A 420 13.34 29.37 9.50
N PHE A 421 14.11 28.33 9.14
CA PHE A 421 13.57 27.10 8.55
C PHE A 421 12.62 26.39 9.53
N TYR A 422 13.04 26.16 10.77
CA TYR A 422 12.20 25.52 11.79
C TYR A 422 10.97 26.37 12.13
N ALA A 423 11.11 27.69 12.22
CA ALA A 423 9.97 28.61 12.39
C ALA A 423 8.99 28.53 11.21
N GLY A 424 9.48 28.56 9.97
CA GLY A 424 8.66 28.44 8.76
C GLY A 424 7.90 27.12 8.68
N ILE A 425 8.56 26.00 9.00
CA ILE A 425 7.91 24.68 9.07
C ILE A 425 6.84 24.63 10.16
N THR A 426 7.09 25.27 11.32
CA THR A 426 6.11 25.36 12.41
C THR A 426 4.88 26.16 12.00
N LEU A 427 5.07 27.30 11.31
CA LEU A 427 3.98 28.11 10.76
C LEU A 427 3.18 27.32 9.72
N ALA A 428 3.84 26.54 8.86
CA ALA A 428 3.16 25.66 7.92
C ALA A 428 2.31 24.60 8.63
N ALA A 429 2.80 24.03 9.75
CA ALA A 429 2.05 23.04 10.54
C ALA A 429 0.76 23.65 11.11
N VAL A 430 0.88 24.85 11.68
CA VAL A 430 -0.25 25.63 12.20
C VAL A 430 -1.25 25.94 11.08
N LEU A 431 -0.77 26.35 9.91
CA LEU A 431 -1.63 26.60 8.75
C LEU A 431 -2.40 25.34 8.32
N PHE A 432 -1.73 24.20 8.19
CA PHE A 432 -2.40 22.94 7.83
C PHE A 432 -3.42 22.52 8.89
N TYR A 433 -3.10 22.66 10.17
CA TYR A 433 -4.04 22.44 11.27
C TYR A 433 -5.30 23.32 11.13
N GLU A 434 -5.12 24.62 10.89
CA GLU A 434 -6.24 25.56 10.72
C GLU A 434 -7.11 25.21 9.50
N VAL A 435 -6.49 24.83 8.38
CA VAL A 435 -7.19 24.39 7.16
C VAL A 435 -7.98 23.10 7.40
N ILE A 436 -7.38 22.08 8.03
CA ILE A 436 -8.05 20.81 8.34
C ILE A 436 -9.28 21.07 9.22
N ALA A 437 -9.11 21.87 10.26
CA ALA A 437 -10.20 22.16 11.18
C ALA A 437 -11.27 23.10 10.60
N TRP A 438 -10.91 24.00 9.69
CA TRP A 438 -11.88 24.78 8.89
C TRP A 438 -12.69 23.89 7.95
N LEU A 439 -12.04 22.98 7.21
CA LEU A 439 -12.70 22.02 6.32
C LEU A 439 -13.71 21.16 7.10
N LYS A 440 -13.38 20.76 8.32
CA LYS A 440 -14.25 19.94 9.16
C LYS A 440 -15.37 20.73 9.84
N GLY A 441 -15.13 21.97 10.25
CA GLY A 441 -16.15 22.83 10.85
C GLY A 441 -17.32 23.14 9.90
N ARG A 442 -17.09 23.17 8.57
CA ARG A 442 -18.14 23.42 7.57
C ARG A 442 -19.13 22.25 7.37
N HIS A 443 -18.78 21.04 7.82
CA HIS A 443 -19.55 19.82 7.53
C HIS A 443 -20.44 19.34 8.67
N VAL A 444 -20.60 20.11 9.75
CA VAL A 444 -21.62 19.84 10.78
C VAL A 444 -22.87 20.66 10.40
N PRO A 445 -23.84 20.10 9.66
CA PRO A 445 -25.12 20.76 9.51
C PRO A 445 -25.72 20.93 10.91
N VAL A 446 -26.13 22.15 11.24
CA VAL A 446 -26.93 22.47 12.42
C VAL A 446 -28.34 21.89 12.20
N HIS A 447 -28.46 20.57 12.09
CA HIS A 447 -29.75 19.86 12.11
C HIS A 447 -30.04 19.52 13.56
N GLY A 448 -30.65 20.47 14.27
CA GLY A 448 -31.00 20.27 15.67
C GLY A 448 -31.19 21.53 16.51
N ALA A 449 -31.06 22.74 15.95
CA ALA A 449 -31.66 23.90 16.60
C ALA A 449 -33.19 23.86 16.39
N HIS A 450 -33.84 22.86 16.99
CA HIS A 450 -35.24 23.01 17.37
C HIS A 450 -35.26 24.17 18.36
N LYS A 451 -35.69 25.32 17.86
CA LYS A 451 -36.13 26.43 18.69
C LYS A 451 -37.37 25.93 19.43
N ASP A 452 -37.20 25.43 20.63
CA ASP A 452 -38.29 25.42 21.60
C ASP A 452 -38.60 26.89 21.90
N LYS A 453 -39.72 27.34 21.35
CA LYS A 453 -40.38 28.61 21.64
C LYS A 453 -41.55 28.34 22.56
#